data_AF-A0A2R6JQQ0-F1
#
_entry.id   AF-A0A2R6JQQ0-F1
#
_cell.length_a   1.000
_cell.length_b   1.000
_cell.length_c   1.000
_cell.angle_alpha   90.00
_cell.angle_beta   90.00
_cell.angle_gamma   90.00
#
_symmetry.space_group_name_H-M   'P 1'
#
loop_
_entity.id
_entity.type
_entity.pdbx_description
1 polymer ?
#
loop_
_entity_poly.entity_id
_entity_poly.type
_entity_poly.pdbx_seq_one_letter_code
_entity_poly.pdbx_strand_id
1 'polypeptide(L)'
;MTFSGTAPAESRWGGVAINGGLTVVEATHDGPGEFGVSLENDGGQDYRFVDATGNYDGAAAELVTAGEYVLHVEKDEEWEVVIRQPRPESGDPLPVSPSGAGPTVLGPFDFEGTHTATLSHDGQGESRVRVLPVEGGSGEVLLDGPVNGEEEATFEHSGIGYINVDADGDWSLDLR
;
A
#
# COMPACT_ATOMS: atom_id res chain seq x y z
N MET A 1 -11.50 -9.84 -0.92
CA MET A 1 -12.79 -9.41 -1.50
C MET A 1 -12.47 -8.71 -2.80
N THR A 2 -13.28 -8.89 -3.84
CA THR A 2 -13.05 -8.29 -5.17
C THR A 2 -14.26 -7.47 -5.58
N PHE A 3 -14.02 -6.28 -6.11
CA PHE A 3 -15.01 -5.32 -6.58
C PHE A 3 -14.57 -4.82 -7.95
N SER A 4 -15.51 -4.53 -8.84
CA SER A 4 -15.20 -3.97 -10.15
C SER A 4 -16.35 -3.13 -10.67
N GLY A 5 -16.04 -2.24 -11.61
CA GLY A 5 -17.00 -1.35 -12.25
C GLY A 5 -16.50 -0.88 -13.60
N THR A 6 -17.42 -0.36 -14.41
CA THR A 6 -17.14 0.08 -15.79
C THR A 6 -17.90 1.37 -16.16
N ALA A 7 -18.49 2.05 -15.18
CA ALA A 7 -19.43 3.14 -15.41
C ALA A 7 -18.88 4.43 -14.77
N PRO A 8 -18.93 5.59 -15.47
CA PRO A 8 -18.21 6.83 -15.13
C PRO A 8 -18.80 7.59 -13.92
N ALA A 9 -19.29 6.86 -12.93
CA ALA A 9 -19.90 7.38 -11.72
C ALA A 9 -19.15 6.84 -10.49
N GLU A 10 -19.15 7.64 -9.42
CA GLU A 10 -18.71 7.18 -8.11
C GLU A 10 -19.43 5.90 -7.70
N SER A 11 -18.72 5.12 -6.91
CA SER A 11 -19.01 3.70 -6.75
C SER A 11 -18.78 3.36 -5.28
N ARG A 12 -19.83 2.91 -4.59
CA ARG A 12 -19.84 2.71 -3.14
C ARG A 12 -20.38 1.33 -2.76
N TRP A 13 -19.62 0.57 -1.97
CA TRP A 13 -20.02 -0.73 -1.42
C TRP A 13 -19.90 -0.75 0.09
N GLY A 14 -21.04 -0.82 0.78
CA GLY A 14 -21.08 -1.06 2.23
C GLY A 14 -20.89 -2.54 2.59
N GLY A 15 -20.70 -2.82 3.88
CA GLY A 15 -20.57 -4.18 4.39
C GLY A 15 -19.17 -4.77 4.25
N VAL A 16 -18.15 -3.94 3.99
CA VAL A 16 -16.76 -4.40 3.90
C VAL A 16 -16.23 -4.64 5.30
N ALA A 17 -16.21 -5.90 5.72
CA ALA A 17 -15.74 -6.29 7.05
C ALA A 17 -14.21 -6.32 7.11
N ILE A 18 -13.63 -5.52 8.00
CA ILE A 18 -12.21 -5.48 8.32
C ILE A 18 -11.99 -6.04 9.73
N ASN A 19 -11.10 -7.01 9.84
CA ASN A 19 -10.73 -7.70 11.09
C ASN A 19 -9.78 -6.86 11.96
N GLY A 20 -9.22 -5.78 11.41
CA GLY A 20 -8.25 -4.92 12.06
C GLY A 20 -6.80 -5.33 11.77
N GLY A 21 -5.90 -4.35 11.67
CA GLY A 21 -4.49 -4.53 11.31
C GLY A 21 -4.24 -4.33 9.81
N LEU A 22 -3.21 -4.98 9.30
CA LEU A 22 -2.79 -4.81 7.91
C LEU A 22 -3.92 -5.15 6.93
N THR A 23 -4.25 -4.18 6.11
CA THR A 23 -5.17 -4.30 4.98
C THR A 23 -4.45 -3.83 3.73
N VAL A 24 -4.48 -4.68 2.70
CA VAL A 24 -3.86 -4.43 1.40
C VAL A 24 -4.96 -4.24 0.38
N VAL A 25 -4.87 -3.17 -0.40
CA VAL A 25 -5.73 -2.88 -1.54
C VAL A 25 -4.87 -2.95 -2.78
N GLU A 26 -5.17 -3.92 -3.64
CA GLU A 26 -4.68 -3.93 -5.01
C GLU A 26 -5.77 -3.31 -5.88
N ALA A 27 -5.38 -2.49 -6.85
CA ALA A 27 -6.33 -1.84 -7.72
C ALA A 27 -5.80 -1.71 -9.14
N THR A 28 -6.72 -1.75 -10.10
CA THR A 28 -6.46 -1.38 -11.49
C THR A 28 -7.48 -0.35 -11.94
N HIS A 29 -7.07 0.57 -12.80
CA HIS A 29 -7.92 1.53 -13.47
C HIS A 29 -7.39 1.78 -14.88
N ASP A 30 -8.26 1.62 -15.87
CA ASP A 30 -7.98 1.89 -17.28
C ASP A 30 -8.80 3.10 -17.72
N GLY A 31 -8.25 4.29 -17.52
CA GLY A 31 -8.91 5.53 -17.87
C GLY A 31 -8.02 6.77 -17.64
N PRO A 32 -8.28 7.89 -18.33
CA PRO A 32 -7.49 9.12 -18.17
C PRO A 32 -7.92 9.96 -16.95
N GLY A 33 -8.94 9.53 -16.21
CA GLY A 33 -9.55 10.26 -15.11
C GLY A 33 -8.78 10.22 -13.80
N GLU A 34 -9.31 10.92 -12.80
CA GLU A 34 -8.91 10.71 -11.39
C GLU A 34 -9.36 9.31 -10.97
N PHE A 35 -8.55 8.62 -10.17
CA PHE A 35 -8.86 7.33 -9.60
C PHE A 35 -8.52 7.36 -8.11
N GLY A 36 -9.55 7.28 -7.27
CA GLY A 36 -9.42 7.27 -5.82
C GLY A 36 -10.02 6.02 -5.23
N VAL A 37 -9.32 5.39 -4.28
CA VAL A 37 -9.84 4.22 -3.54
C VAL A 37 -9.67 4.45 -2.05
N SER A 38 -10.77 4.42 -1.30
CA SER A 38 -10.79 4.57 0.15
C SER A 38 -11.71 3.59 0.86
N LEU A 39 -11.41 3.35 2.14
CA LEU A 39 -12.32 2.71 3.09
C LEU A 39 -12.79 3.73 4.13
N GLU A 40 -14.09 3.99 4.11
CA GLU A 40 -14.76 4.98 4.96
C GLU A 40 -15.65 4.26 5.99
N ASN A 41 -15.75 4.76 7.22
CA ASN A 41 -16.75 4.29 8.18
C ASN A 41 -17.56 5.43 8.81
N ASP A 42 -18.71 5.07 9.40
CA ASP A 42 -19.60 6.01 10.08
C ASP A 42 -18.96 6.67 11.32
N GLY A 43 -17.85 6.13 11.80
CA GLY A 43 -17.02 6.70 12.86
C GLY A 43 -16.17 7.88 12.41
N GLY A 44 -16.18 8.22 11.11
CA GLY A 44 -15.39 9.29 10.51
C GLY A 44 -13.94 8.89 10.23
N GLN A 45 -13.62 7.60 10.27
CA GLN A 45 -12.32 7.11 9.82
C GLN A 45 -12.35 6.94 8.30
N ASP A 46 -11.35 7.51 7.63
CA ASP A 46 -11.12 7.42 6.20
C ASP A 46 -9.68 6.93 5.98
N TYR A 47 -9.54 5.79 5.31
CA TYR A 47 -8.26 5.24 4.89
C TYR A 47 -8.19 5.33 3.37
N ARG A 48 -7.41 6.29 2.86
CA ARG A 48 -7.14 6.45 1.43
C ARG A 48 -5.96 5.56 1.03
N PHE A 49 -6.21 4.67 0.07
CA PHE A 49 -5.22 3.72 -0.46
C PHE A 49 -4.66 4.18 -1.80
N VAL A 50 -5.51 4.76 -2.65
CA VAL A 50 -5.12 5.23 -3.98
C VAL A 50 -5.60 6.67 -4.16
N ASP A 51 -4.72 7.51 -4.71
CA ASP A 51 -4.99 8.87 -5.16
C ASP A 51 -4.15 9.10 -6.43
N ALA A 52 -4.74 8.80 -7.58
CA ALA A 52 -4.03 8.77 -8.85
C ALA A 52 -4.80 9.51 -9.95
N THR A 53 -4.11 9.82 -11.05
CA THR A 53 -4.73 10.31 -12.29
C THR A 53 -4.17 9.53 -13.47
N GLY A 54 -5.06 9.05 -14.33
CA GLY A 54 -4.73 8.19 -15.45
C GLY A 54 -4.82 6.71 -15.08
N ASN A 55 -4.13 5.90 -15.87
CA ASN A 55 -4.09 4.47 -15.67
C ASN A 55 -3.39 4.15 -14.33
N TYR A 56 -3.91 3.14 -13.64
CA TYR A 56 -3.33 2.64 -12.39
C TYR A 56 -3.27 1.11 -12.43
N ASP A 57 -2.15 0.57 -11.97
CA ASP A 57 -1.98 -0.86 -11.69
C ASP A 57 -0.97 -0.94 -10.55
N GLY A 58 -1.43 -1.31 -9.35
CA GLY A 58 -0.59 -1.25 -8.17
C GLY A 58 -1.29 -1.71 -6.90
N ALA A 59 -0.56 -1.61 -5.79
CA ALA A 59 -1.06 -1.97 -4.48
C ALA A 59 -0.62 -0.97 -3.40
N ALA A 60 -1.50 -0.74 -2.44
CA ALA A 60 -1.23 0.05 -1.25
C ALA A 60 -1.71 -0.68 0.01
N ALA A 61 -1.08 -0.40 1.14
CA ALA A 61 -1.42 -0.99 2.43
C ALA A 61 -1.52 0.05 3.53
N GLU A 62 -2.46 -0.19 4.45
CA GLU A 62 -2.69 0.62 5.64
C GLU A 62 -3.03 -0.27 6.85
N LEU A 63 -2.83 0.27 8.05
CA LEU A 63 -3.27 -0.35 9.30
C LEU A 63 -4.69 0.11 9.62
N VAL A 64 -5.67 -0.65 9.14
CA VAL A 64 -7.09 -0.33 9.28
C VAL A 64 -7.61 -0.92 10.58
N THR A 65 -8.36 -0.14 11.35
CA THR A 65 -9.00 -0.65 12.57
C THR A 65 -10.11 -1.64 12.26
N ALA A 66 -10.42 -2.55 13.19
CA ALA A 66 -11.50 -3.51 12.99
C ALA A 66 -12.86 -2.79 12.89
N GLY A 67 -13.70 -3.20 11.95
CA GLY A 67 -15.02 -2.60 11.73
C GLY A 67 -15.65 -2.96 10.40
N GLU A 68 -16.83 -2.40 10.17
CA GLU A 68 -17.51 -2.43 8.87
C GLU A 68 -17.28 -1.09 8.16
N TYR A 69 -16.89 -1.17 6.89
CA TYR A 69 -16.53 -0.03 6.06
C TYR A 69 -17.38 0.02 4.78
N VAL A 70 -17.43 1.22 4.19
CA VAL A 70 -17.83 1.48 2.83
C VAL A 70 -16.57 1.60 1.99
N LEU A 71 -16.41 0.72 1.01
CA LEU A 71 -15.46 0.94 -0.09
C LEU A 71 -16.02 2.05 -0.96
N HIS A 72 -15.25 3.12 -1.11
CA HIS A 72 -15.55 4.24 -2.00
C HIS A 72 -14.50 4.29 -3.10
N VAL A 73 -14.98 4.31 -4.34
CA VAL A 73 -14.19 4.37 -5.57
C VAL A 73 -14.61 5.62 -6.33
N GLU A 74 -13.69 6.57 -6.45
CA GLU A 74 -13.92 7.91 -6.98
C GLU A 74 -13.85 7.95 -8.50
N LYS A 75 -15.04 7.91 -9.13
CA LYS A 75 -15.34 8.37 -10.51
C LYS A 75 -14.53 7.70 -11.63
N ASP A 76 -14.95 6.51 -12.07
CA ASP A 76 -14.07 5.72 -12.94
C ASP A 76 -14.72 5.08 -14.16
N GLU A 77 -13.88 4.86 -15.18
CA GLU A 77 -14.14 4.01 -16.34
C GLU A 77 -14.04 2.53 -15.92
N GLU A 78 -13.26 1.68 -16.59
CA GLU A 78 -13.07 0.27 -16.16
C GLU A 78 -12.05 0.19 -15.00
N TRP A 79 -12.43 -0.47 -13.91
CA TRP A 79 -11.58 -0.65 -12.73
C TRP A 79 -11.86 -1.95 -11.99
N GLU A 80 -10.85 -2.41 -11.25
CA GLU A 80 -10.95 -3.52 -10.30
C GLU A 80 -10.26 -3.17 -8.99
N VAL A 81 -10.83 -3.59 -7.87
CA VAL A 81 -10.26 -3.44 -6.52
C VAL A 81 -10.31 -4.78 -5.80
N VAL A 82 -9.16 -5.22 -5.28
CA VAL A 82 -9.03 -6.41 -4.45
C VAL A 82 -8.55 -6.03 -3.06
N ILE A 83 -9.39 -6.28 -2.06
CA ILE A 83 -9.06 -6.06 -0.64
C ILE A 83 -8.61 -7.38 -0.02
N ARG A 84 -7.42 -7.39 0.57
CA ARG A 84 -6.83 -8.53 1.29
C ARG A 84 -6.46 -8.13 2.72
N GLN A 85 -6.57 -9.09 3.64
CA GLN A 85 -6.21 -8.92 5.05
C GLN A 85 -5.25 -10.05 5.44
N PRO A 86 -3.98 -9.99 4.99
CA PRO A 86 -3.04 -11.07 5.19
C PRO A 86 -2.71 -11.26 6.69
N ARG A 87 -2.69 -12.51 7.15
CA ARG A 87 -2.32 -12.91 8.52
C ARG A 87 -1.31 -14.06 8.47
N PRO A 88 -0.10 -13.80 7.94
CA PRO A 88 0.92 -14.84 7.81
C PRO A 88 1.45 -15.28 9.18
N GLU A 89 1.86 -16.54 9.27
CA GLU A 89 2.53 -17.10 10.46
C GLU A 89 4.06 -17.02 10.36
N SER A 90 4.60 -16.69 9.18
CA SER A 90 6.03 -16.56 8.90
C SER A 90 6.27 -15.55 7.76
N GLY A 91 7.47 -14.97 7.70
CA GLY A 91 7.93 -14.14 6.60
C GLY A 91 9.28 -14.62 6.04
N ASP A 92 9.66 -14.08 4.88
CA ASP A 92 10.99 -14.33 4.31
C ASP A 92 12.06 -13.58 5.11
N PRO A 93 13.23 -14.21 5.38
CA PRO A 93 14.30 -13.56 6.14
C PRO A 93 15.04 -12.51 5.29
N LEU A 94 15.63 -11.53 5.96
CA LEU A 94 16.55 -10.56 5.36
C LEU A 94 17.98 -11.15 5.20
N PRO A 95 18.77 -10.68 4.22
CA PRO A 95 18.52 -9.56 3.32
C PRO A 95 17.70 -9.92 2.07
N VAL A 96 16.98 -8.93 1.52
CA VAL A 96 16.26 -9.03 0.24
C VAL A 96 16.50 -7.80 -0.63
N SER A 97 16.43 -7.96 -1.96
CA SER A 97 16.66 -6.88 -2.93
C SER A 97 15.57 -6.80 -4.01
N PRO A 98 14.29 -6.56 -3.64
CA PRO A 98 13.20 -6.45 -4.60
C PRO A 98 13.33 -5.21 -5.52
N SER A 99 12.72 -5.30 -6.69
CA SER A 99 12.56 -4.19 -7.63
C SER A 99 11.17 -4.24 -8.26
N GLY A 100 10.65 -3.09 -8.67
CA GLY A 100 9.32 -2.99 -9.28
C GLY A 100 9.10 -1.64 -9.95
N ALA A 101 7.85 -1.39 -10.31
CA ALA A 101 7.41 -0.13 -10.89
C ALA A 101 6.10 0.28 -10.23
N GLY A 102 5.95 1.56 -9.92
CA GLY A 102 4.75 2.11 -9.29
C GLY A 102 4.51 1.62 -7.85
N PRO A 103 3.34 1.95 -7.26
CA PRO A 103 2.97 1.54 -5.92
C PRO A 103 2.87 0.02 -5.75
N THR A 104 3.53 -0.53 -4.73
CA THR A 104 3.63 -1.97 -4.50
C THR A 104 3.66 -2.30 -3.00
N VAL A 105 3.07 -3.44 -2.64
CA VAL A 105 3.19 -4.03 -1.29
C VAL A 105 3.99 -5.32 -1.34
N LEU A 106 5.10 -5.37 -0.61
CA LEU A 106 6.03 -6.50 -0.57
C LEU A 106 5.97 -7.22 0.78
N GLY A 107 6.29 -8.53 0.76
CA GLY A 107 6.35 -9.37 1.94
C GLY A 107 5.35 -10.53 1.89
N PRO A 108 5.17 -11.25 3.01
CA PRO A 108 5.70 -10.92 4.34
C PRO A 108 7.20 -11.13 4.48
N PHE A 109 7.85 -10.27 5.26
CA PHE A 109 9.24 -10.44 5.70
C PHE A 109 9.31 -10.63 7.21
N ASP A 110 10.30 -11.38 7.68
CA ASP A 110 10.59 -11.56 9.10
C ASP A 110 11.79 -10.69 9.50
N PHE A 111 11.53 -9.67 10.33
CA PHE A 111 12.53 -8.69 10.76
C PHE A 111 13.03 -9.00 12.17
N GLU A 112 14.33 -8.80 12.42
CA GLU A 112 14.93 -8.94 13.74
C GLU A 112 15.84 -7.75 14.08
N GLY A 113 15.36 -6.84 14.95
CA GLY A 113 16.14 -5.72 15.47
C GLY A 113 16.26 -4.52 14.53
N THR A 114 17.49 -4.04 14.33
CA THR A 114 17.79 -2.84 13.53
C THR A 114 18.19 -3.22 12.12
N HIS A 115 17.62 -2.54 11.14
CA HIS A 115 17.79 -2.80 9.71
C HIS A 115 18.16 -1.54 8.94
N THR A 116 18.69 -1.74 7.73
CA THR A 116 18.94 -0.68 6.75
C THR A 116 18.11 -0.92 5.49
N ALA A 117 17.47 0.13 5.00
CA ALA A 117 16.79 0.17 3.72
C ALA A 117 17.50 1.13 2.77
N THR A 118 17.80 0.68 1.55
CA THR A 118 18.37 1.51 0.48
C THR A 118 17.42 1.49 -0.70
N LEU A 119 16.85 2.64 -1.06
CA LEU A 119 15.93 2.80 -2.18
C LEU A 119 16.61 3.54 -3.32
N SER A 120 16.46 3.02 -4.54
CA SER A 120 16.70 3.74 -5.77
C SER A 120 15.38 3.89 -6.53
N HIS A 121 15.16 5.05 -7.14
CA HIS A 121 13.92 5.42 -7.79
C HIS A 121 14.22 6.38 -8.95
N ASP A 122 13.55 6.20 -10.08
CA ASP A 122 13.73 7.04 -11.28
C ASP A 122 12.52 7.92 -11.66
N GLY A 123 11.46 7.87 -10.85
CA GLY A 123 10.31 8.76 -10.97
C GLY A 123 10.61 10.20 -10.57
N GLN A 124 9.63 11.07 -10.81
CA GLN A 124 9.74 12.51 -10.58
C GLN A 124 8.91 12.99 -9.38
N GLY A 125 8.05 12.12 -8.85
CA GLY A 125 7.16 12.38 -7.74
C GLY A 125 7.81 12.22 -6.37
N GLU A 126 6.98 12.37 -5.34
CA GLU A 126 7.34 11.99 -3.99
C GLU A 126 7.31 10.47 -3.88
N SER A 127 8.25 9.90 -3.13
CA SER A 127 8.25 8.48 -2.78
C SER A 127 8.08 8.33 -1.28
N ARG A 128 7.29 7.33 -0.87
CA ARG A 128 7.14 6.94 0.51
C ARG A 128 7.31 5.44 0.66
N VAL A 129 8.21 5.04 1.55
CA VAL A 129 8.42 3.63 1.90
C VAL A 129 8.14 3.46 3.38
N ARG A 130 7.28 2.50 3.71
CA ARG A 130 6.91 2.17 5.09
C ARG A 130 7.05 0.68 5.36
N VAL A 131 7.44 0.33 6.57
CA VAL A 131 7.27 -1.02 7.14
C VAL A 131 5.97 -1.04 7.93
N LEU A 132 5.06 -1.94 7.59
CA LEU A 132 3.78 -2.10 8.27
C LEU A 132 3.75 -3.47 8.96
N PRO A 133 3.51 -3.55 10.28
CA PRO A 133 3.30 -4.82 10.95
C PRO A 133 1.98 -5.46 10.51
N VAL A 134 1.82 -6.77 10.74
CA VAL A 134 0.54 -7.48 10.49
C VAL A 134 -0.58 -6.98 11.42
N GLU A 135 -0.22 -6.69 12.66
CA GLU A 135 -1.13 -6.23 13.71
C GLU A 135 -0.57 -4.97 14.40
N GLY A 136 -1.43 -4.21 15.07
CA GLY A 136 -1.06 -2.96 15.72
C GLY A 136 -1.54 -1.73 14.96
N GLY A 137 -1.20 -0.55 15.49
CA GLY A 137 -1.74 0.73 15.03
C GLY A 137 -0.73 1.69 14.40
N SER A 138 0.53 1.29 14.27
CA SER A 138 1.59 2.13 13.69
C SER A 138 2.58 1.31 12.88
N GLY A 139 2.92 1.81 11.70
CA GLY A 139 4.09 1.38 10.94
C GLY A 139 5.27 2.32 11.14
N GLU A 140 6.40 1.96 10.56
CA GLU A 140 7.59 2.79 10.50
C GLU A 140 7.76 3.40 9.11
N VAL A 141 8.04 4.69 9.07
CA VAL A 141 8.40 5.38 7.83
C VAL A 141 9.90 5.25 7.62
N LEU A 142 10.29 4.64 6.52
CA LEU A 142 11.69 4.48 6.13
C LEU A 142 12.15 5.72 5.37
N LEU A 143 11.35 6.12 4.38
CA LEU A 143 11.61 7.25 3.49
C LEU A 143 10.28 7.96 3.20
N ASP A 144 10.30 9.29 3.13
CA ASP A 144 9.14 10.12 2.78
C ASP A 144 9.64 11.42 2.12
N GLY A 145 9.37 11.57 0.83
CA GLY A 145 9.74 12.74 0.03
C GLY A 145 10.43 12.39 -1.29
N PRO A 146 11.00 13.38 -1.99
CA PRO A 146 11.66 13.16 -3.27
C PRO A 146 12.97 12.39 -3.10
N VAL A 147 13.14 11.33 -3.89
CA VAL A 147 14.36 10.51 -3.92
C VAL A 147 15.14 10.85 -5.18
N ASN A 148 16.39 11.30 -5.03
CA ASN A 148 17.26 11.65 -6.15
C ASN A 148 18.43 10.66 -6.23
N GLY A 149 18.27 9.61 -7.04
CA GLY A 149 19.26 8.54 -7.12
C GLY A 149 19.03 7.49 -6.05
N GLU A 150 19.97 7.33 -5.13
CA GLU A 150 19.92 6.31 -4.07
C GLU A 150 19.87 6.97 -2.70
N GLU A 151 18.92 6.57 -1.86
CA GLU A 151 18.73 7.06 -0.49
C GLU A 151 18.72 5.89 0.49
N GLU A 152 19.36 6.07 1.64
CA GLU A 152 19.50 5.05 2.69
C GLU A 152 18.83 5.52 3.99
N ALA A 153 18.11 4.62 4.66
CA ALA A 153 17.50 4.84 5.96
C ALA A 153 17.75 3.66 6.91
N THR A 154 17.86 3.95 8.22
CA THR A 154 17.92 2.93 9.27
C THR A 154 16.60 2.92 10.05
N PHE A 155 16.10 1.72 10.39
CA PHE A 155 14.84 1.54 11.12
C PHE A 155 14.91 0.37 12.11
N GLU A 156 13.97 0.31 13.05
CA GLU A 156 13.92 -0.72 14.09
C GLU A 156 12.59 -1.47 14.06
N HIS A 157 12.57 -2.61 13.37
CA HIS A 157 11.40 -3.46 13.28
C HIS A 157 11.71 -4.89 13.72
N SER A 158 10.79 -5.51 14.44
CA SER A 158 10.90 -6.91 14.83
C SER A 158 9.58 -7.64 14.66
N GLY A 159 9.65 -8.86 14.12
CA GLY A 159 8.51 -9.68 13.75
C GLY A 159 8.11 -9.53 12.28
N ILE A 160 6.94 -10.08 11.94
CA ILE A 160 6.47 -10.14 10.56
C ILE A 160 5.91 -8.78 10.12
N GLY A 161 6.43 -8.28 9.00
CA GLY A 161 6.01 -7.03 8.40
C GLY A 161 5.89 -7.08 6.89
N TYR A 162 5.27 -6.06 6.33
CA TYR A 162 5.15 -5.80 4.90
C TYR A 162 5.74 -4.44 4.58
N ILE A 163 6.34 -4.31 3.40
CA ILE A 163 6.80 -3.00 2.91
C ILE A 163 5.74 -2.43 1.99
N ASN A 164 5.28 -1.23 2.29
CA ASN A 164 4.45 -0.43 1.38
C ASN A 164 5.36 0.57 0.67
N VAL A 165 5.60 0.35 -0.62
CA VAL A 165 6.28 1.28 -1.52
C VAL A 165 5.21 2.08 -2.25
N ASP A 166 5.23 3.39 -2.07
CA ASP A 166 4.44 4.36 -2.82
C ASP A 166 5.42 5.23 -3.59
N ALA A 167 5.54 5.00 -4.89
CA ALA A 167 6.50 5.67 -5.77
C ALA A 167 5.96 5.68 -7.20
N ASP A 168 6.35 6.68 -7.99
CA ASP A 168 6.16 6.65 -9.44
C ASP A 168 7.36 5.94 -10.12
N GLY A 169 7.26 5.63 -11.41
CA GLY A 169 8.39 5.05 -12.15
C GLY A 169 8.92 3.71 -11.63
N ASP A 170 10.14 3.37 -12.02
CA ASP A 170 10.85 2.15 -11.63
C ASP A 170 11.62 2.38 -10.32
N TRP A 171 11.69 1.35 -9.47
CA TRP A 171 12.42 1.40 -8.21
C TRP A 171 13.11 0.07 -7.88
N SER A 172 14.15 0.16 -7.06
CA SER A 172 14.79 -0.99 -6.42
C SER A 172 15.01 -0.71 -4.94
N LEU A 173 14.77 -1.70 -4.09
CA LEU A 173 14.91 -1.60 -2.64
C LEU A 173 15.83 -2.71 -2.15
N ASP A 174 16.88 -2.37 -1.42
CA ASP A 174 17.70 -3.29 -0.66
C ASP A 174 17.32 -3.20 0.83
N LEU A 175 17.02 -4.34 1.46
CA LEU A 175 16.75 -4.45 2.89
C LEU A 175 17.77 -5.38 3.53
N ARG A 176 18.40 -4.95 4.62
CA ARG A 176 19.48 -5.67 5.31
C ARG A 176 19.40 -5.57 6.82
#